data_AF-A0A4Y8CPF6-F1
#
_entry.id   AF-A0A4Y8CPF6-F1
#
_cell.length_a   1.000
_cell.length_b   1.000
_cell.length_c   1.000
_cell.angle_alpha   90.00
_cell.angle_beta   90.00
_cell.angle_gamma   90.00
#
_symmetry.space_group_name_H-M   'P 1'
#
loop_
_entity.id
_entity.type
_entity.pdbx_description
1 polymer ?
#
loop_
_entity_poly.entity_id
_entity_poly.type
_entity_poly.pdbx_seq_one_letter_code
_entity_poly.pdbx_strand_id
1 'polypeptide(L)'
;MQQEYYDLDLERAILSSCIMSEEAYASIAGDISPKDFSLKAHEDIFKAIIACSNNKEPISISFLKKHKKIDEEILAEILATPSMIDLSAYVNELREKSVKRQLLSFAHLLPTRINEDRAVSEIADEIGKEIFSITNRVNSRDIK
;
A
#
# COMPACT_ATOMS: atom_id res chain seq x y z
N MET A 1 8.85 20.04 10.06
CA MET A 1 7.45 19.61 10.16
C MET A 1 7.25 18.45 9.20
N GLN A 2 6.64 17.36 9.69
CA GLN A 2 6.18 16.16 8.97
C GLN A 2 7.24 15.33 8.23
N GLN A 3 7.97 14.52 8.99
CA GLN A 3 8.63 13.31 8.49
C GLN A 3 7.67 12.12 8.70
N GLU A 4 6.39 12.28 8.29
CA GLU A 4 5.28 11.46 8.81
C GLU A 4 5.00 10.22 7.95
N TYR A 5 5.67 9.11 8.25
CA TYR A 5 5.27 7.77 7.79
C TYR A 5 5.36 7.53 6.27
N TYR A 6 6.39 8.10 5.63
CA TYR A 6 6.78 7.82 4.25
C TYR A 6 8.18 7.18 4.26
N ASP A 7 8.37 6.15 3.42
CA ASP A 7 9.69 5.54 3.21
C ASP A 7 9.77 5.07 1.76
N LEU A 8 10.29 5.95 0.90
CA LEU A 8 10.34 5.69 -0.53
C LEU A 8 11.37 4.62 -0.88
N ASP A 9 12.44 4.49 -0.10
CA ASP A 9 13.48 3.48 -0.33
C ASP A 9 12.94 2.09 0.01
N LEU A 10 12.18 1.97 1.10
CA LEU A 10 11.42 0.77 1.45
C LEU A 10 10.42 0.38 0.34
N GLU A 11 9.65 1.34 -0.17
CA GLU A 11 8.69 1.08 -1.25
C GLU A 11 9.36 0.64 -2.55
N ARG A 12 10.46 1.32 -2.95
CA ARG A 12 11.24 0.94 -4.13
C ARG A 12 11.84 -0.45 -3.98
N ALA A 13 12.38 -0.81 -2.81
CA ALA A 13 12.94 -2.13 -2.57
C ALA A 13 11.88 -3.25 -2.70
N ILE A 14 10.68 -3.03 -2.18
CA ILE A 14 9.55 -3.97 -2.33
C ILE A 14 9.17 -4.12 -3.81
N LEU A 15 8.95 -3.00 -4.51
CA LEU A 15 8.55 -3.01 -5.92
C LEU A 15 9.62 -3.65 -6.81
N SER A 16 10.89 -3.30 -6.61
CA SER A 16 12.02 -3.88 -7.35
C SER A 16 12.04 -5.40 -7.17
N SER A 17 11.93 -5.88 -5.94
CA SER A 17 11.90 -7.31 -5.65
C SER A 17 10.74 -8.04 -6.34
N CYS A 18 9.53 -7.46 -6.31
CA CYS A 18 8.38 -8.02 -7.01
C CYS A 18 8.52 -8.02 -8.54
N ILE A 19 9.23 -7.05 -9.12
CA ILE A 19 9.49 -6.99 -10.57
C ILE A 19 10.58 -8.00 -10.97
N MET A 20 11.58 -8.22 -10.11
CA MET A 20 12.71 -9.11 -10.39
C MET A 20 12.40 -10.59 -10.13
N SER A 21 11.43 -10.90 -9.28
CA SER A 21 11.02 -12.26 -8.95
C SER A 21 9.52 -12.35 -8.69
N GLU A 22 8.86 -13.21 -9.48
CA GLU A 22 7.44 -13.50 -9.29
C GLU A 22 7.19 -14.24 -7.97
N GLU A 23 8.17 -15.05 -7.52
CA GLU A 23 8.15 -15.71 -6.20
C GLU A 23 8.19 -14.68 -5.07
N ALA A 24 8.98 -13.61 -5.21
CA ALA A 24 9.03 -12.53 -4.24
C ALA A 24 7.66 -11.84 -4.12
N TYR A 25 7.00 -11.52 -5.24
CA TYR A 25 5.61 -11.03 -5.22
C TYR A 25 4.65 -12.05 -4.58
N ALA A 26 4.70 -13.32 -5.00
CA ALA A 26 3.82 -14.37 -4.50
C ALA A 26 3.94 -14.55 -2.98
N SER A 27 5.14 -14.38 -2.42
CA SER A 27 5.40 -14.47 -0.98
C SER A 27 4.70 -13.40 -0.15
N ILE A 28 4.38 -12.24 -0.74
CA ILE A 28 3.78 -11.10 -0.03
C ILE A 28 2.37 -10.73 -0.52
N ALA A 29 1.88 -11.31 -1.61
CA ALA A 29 0.66 -10.87 -2.29
C ALA A 29 -0.60 -10.79 -1.39
N GLY A 30 -0.69 -11.65 -0.37
CA GLY A 30 -1.78 -11.64 0.61
C GLY A 30 -1.61 -10.62 1.75
N ASP A 31 -0.43 -10.04 1.87
CA ASP A 31 -0.03 -9.21 2.99
C ASP A 31 0.09 -7.73 2.65
N ILE A 32 0.15 -7.37 1.37
CA ILE A 32 0.31 -5.98 0.93
C ILE A 32 -0.86 -5.56 0.04
N SER A 33 -1.27 -4.30 0.16
CA SER A 33 -2.30 -3.68 -0.68
C SER A 33 -1.72 -2.48 -1.44
N PRO A 34 -2.22 -2.14 -2.63
CA PRO A 34 -1.82 -0.89 -3.29
C PRO A 34 -1.94 0.35 -2.41
N LYS A 35 -2.94 0.39 -1.51
CA LYS A 35 -3.15 1.51 -0.57
C LYS A 35 -2.04 1.66 0.48
N ASP A 36 -1.17 0.65 0.61
CA ASP A 36 -0.04 0.71 1.55
C ASP A 36 1.13 1.51 1.04
N PHE A 37 1.20 1.76 -0.27
CA PHE A 37 2.17 2.67 -0.86
C PHE A 37 1.75 4.12 -0.61
N SER A 38 2.74 4.94 -0.30
CA SER A 38 2.54 6.33 0.05
C SER A 38 2.63 7.24 -1.16
N LEU A 39 3.45 6.88 -2.15
CA LEU A 39 3.55 7.56 -3.43
C LEU A 39 2.54 6.97 -4.41
N LYS A 40 1.77 7.85 -5.07
CA LYS A 40 0.77 7.42 -6.05
C LYS A 40 1.36 6.61 -7.20
N ALA A 41 2.54 6.99 -7.67
CA ALA A 41 3.24 6.26 -8.73
C ALA A 41 3.61 4.83 -8.29
N HIS A 42 4.04 4.63 -7.04
CA HIS A 42 4.34 3.31 -6.49
C HIS A 42 3.09 2.44 -6.35
N GLU A 43 1.97 3.03 -5.87
CA GLU A 43 0.66 2.36 -5.84
C GLU A 43 0.27 1.87 -7.25
N ASP A 44 0.42 2.71 -8.27
CA ASP A 44 0.01 2.37 -9.63
C ASP A 44 0.91 1.29 -10.25
N ILE A 45 2.21 1.29 -9.95
CA ILE A 45 3.12 0.19 -10.34
C ILE A 45 2.71 -1.11 -9.65
N PHE A 46 2.40 -1.09 -8.35
CA PHE A 46 1.94 -2.28 -7.64
C PHE A 46 0.63 -2.84 -8.21
N LYS A 47 -0.30 -1.96 -8.60
CA LYS A 47 -1.53 -2.38 -9.31
C LYS A 47 -1.24 -3.05 -10.65
N ALA A 48 -0.23 -2.58 -11.38
CA ALA A 48 0.19 -3.22 -12.63
C ALA A 48 0.78 -4.61 -12.37
N ILE A 49 1.57 -4.78 -11.30
CA ILE A 49 2.10 -6.09 -10.87
C ILE A 49 0.96 -7.07 -10.56
N ILE A 50 -0.03 -6.64 -9.77
CA ILE A 50 -1.24 -7.44 -9.48
C ILE A 50 -1.97 -7.81 -10.77
N ALA A 51 -2.11 -6.87 -11.71
CA ALA A 51 -2.79 -7.11 -12.97
C ALA A 51 -2.06 -8.15 -13.84
N CYS A 52 -0.72 -8.09 -13.93
CA CYS A 52 0.06 -9.12 -14.60
C CYS A 52 -0.18 -10.49 -13.97
N SER A 53 -0.04 -10.60 -12.65
CA SER A 53 -0.23 -11.86 -11.92
C SER A 53 -1.63 -12.45 -12.12
N ASN A 54 -2.68 -11.63 -11.97
CA ASN A 54 -4.07 -12.05 -12.15
C ASN A 54 -4.36 -12.54 -13.59
N ASN A 55 -3.72 -11.94 -14.58
CA ASN A 55 -3.85 -12.32 -15.99
C ASN A 55 -2.89 -13.44 -16.41
N LYS A 56 -2.09 -14.00 -15.47
CA LYS A 56 -1.04 -14.99 -15.74
C LYS A 56 -0.03 -14.50 -16.78
N GLU A 57 0.26 -13.21 -16.75
CA GLU A 57 1.26 -12.56 -17.59
C GLU A 57 2.56 -12.35 -16.80
N PRO A 58 3.73 -12.34 -17.46
CA PRO A 58 4.99 -12.08 -16.81
C PRO A 58 5.01 -10.71 -16.11
N ILE A 59 5.51 -10.66 -14.88
CA ILE A 59 5.76 -9.39 -14.20
C ILE A 59 7.04 -8.76 -14.79
N SER A 60 6.87 -7.98 -15.86
CA SER A 60 7.99 -7.32 -16.55
C SER A 60 7.58 -5.97 -17.10
N ILE A 61 8.54 -5.09 -17.36
CA ILE A 61 8.32 -3.69 -17.78
C ILE A 61 7.31 -3.58 -18.93
N SER A 62 7.48 -4.41 -19.97
CA SER A 62 6.62 -4.40 -21.15
C SER A 62 5.17 -4.75 -20.84
N PHE A 63 4.92 -5.63 -19.85
CA PHE A 63 3.58 -6.01 -19.44
C PHE A 63 3.00 -5.04 -18.41
N LEU A 64 3.80 -4.52 -17.48
CA LEU A 64 3.37 -3.50 -16.53
C LEU A 64 2.81 -2.25 -17.25
N LYS A 65 3.50 -1.81 -18.32
CA LYS A 65 3.07 -0.68 -19.16
C LYS A 65 1.77 -0.93 -19.94
N LYS A 66 1.32 -2.18 -20.11
CA LYS A 66 0.00 -2.50 -20.70
C LYS A 66 -1.14 -2.20 -19.74
N HIS A 67 -0.92 -2.39 -18.44
CA HIS A 67 -1.96 -2.28 -17.42
C HIS A 67 -2.08 -0.89 -16.81
N LYS A 68 -0.99 -0.12 -16.79
CA LYS A 68 -0.95 1.24 -16.23
C LYS A 68 -0.02 2.15 -17.01
N LYS A 69 -0.35 3.44 -17.01
CA LYS A 69 0.59 4.48 -17.40
C LYS A 69 1.60 4.65 -16.27
N ILE A 70 2.84 4.23 -16.51
CA ILE A 70 3.93 4.26 -15.54
C ILE A 70 4.90 5.37 -15.95
N ASP A 71 5.31 6.16 -14.97
CA ASP A 71 6.36 7.16 -15.13
C ASP A 71 7.72 6.46 -15.31
N GLU A 72 8.46 6.82 -16.36
CA GLU A 72 9.71 6.13 -16.71
C GLU A 72 10.85 6.44 -15.74
N GLU A 73 10.88 7.65 -15.17
CA GLU A 73 11.90 8.05 -14.20
C GLU A 73 11.71 7.29 -12.89
N ILE A 74 10.47 7.24 -12.39
CA ILE A 74 10.13 6.46 -11.18
C ILE A 74 10.41 4.98 -11.38
N LEU A 75 10.07 4.43 -12.55
CA LEU A 75 10.37 3.03 -12.85
C LEU A 75 11.89 2.78 -12.87
N ALA A 76 12.68 3.69 -13.44
CA ALA A 76 14.12 3.57 -13.45
C ALA A 76 14.71 3.58 -12.03
N GLU A 77 14.23 4.45 -11.14
CA GLU A 77 14.63 4.47 -9.73
C GLU A 77 14.34 3.15 -9.01
N ILE A 78 13.15 2.57 -9.24
CA ILE A 78 12.78 1.27 -8.68
C ILE A 78 13.72 0.18 -9.18
N LEU A 79 13.97 0.12 -10.49
CA LEU A 79 14.83 -0.90 -11.09
C LEU A 79 16.29 -0.77 -10.69
N ALA A 80 16.75 0.46 -10.38
CA ALA A 80 18.08 0.72 -9.85
C ALA A 80 18.22 0.34 -8.35
N THR A 81 17.11 0.13 -7.65
CA THR A 81 17.11 -0.26 -6.23
C THR A 81 17.39 -1.77 -6.13
N PRO A 82 18.39 -2.20 -5.33
CA PRO A 82 18.69 -3.62 -5.13
C PRO A 82 17.47 -4.41 -4.64
N SER A 83 17.25 -5.59 -5.21
CA SER A 83 16.20 -6.49 -4.75
C SER A 83 16.57 -7.17 -3.44
N MET A 84 15.54 -7.55 -2.68
CA MET A 84 15.65 -8.15 -1.36
C MET A 84 15.11 -9.58 -1.40
N ILE A 85 15.76 -10.48 -0.65
CA ILE A 85 15.35 -11.89 -0.56
C ILE A 85 14.25 -12.07 0.48
N ASP A 86 14.33 -11.37 1.62
CA ASP A 86 13.33 -11.42 2.69
C ASP A 86 12.53 -10.11 2.74
N LEU A 87 11.31 -10.15 2.20
CA LEU A 87 10.41 -9.00 2.14
C LEU A 87 9.52 -8.86 3.37
N SER A 88 9.51 -9.83 4.28
CA SER A 88 8.54 -9.88 5.38
C SER A 88 8.64 -8.65 6.29
N ALA A 89 9.84 -8.33 6.75
CA ALA A 89 10.09 -7.16 7.60
C ALA A 89 9.76 -5.83 6.88
N TYR A 90 10.04 -5.75 5.58
CA TYR A 90 9.78 -4.55 4.79
C TYR A 90 8.28 -4.31 4.59
N VAL A 91 7.53 -5.37 4.28
CA VAL A 91 6.07 -5.31 4.15
C VAL A 91 5.42 -4.96 5.48
N ASN A 92 5.93 -5.49 6.59
CA ASN A 92 5.44 -5.14 7.93
C ASN A 92 5.62 -3.64 8.21
N GLU A 93 6.81 -3.11 7.97
CA GLU A 93 7.12 -1.70 8.17
C GLU A 93 6.28 -0.79 7.26
N LEU A 94 6.06 -1.18 5.99
CA LEU A 94 5.21 -0.43 5.06
C LEU A 94 3.76 -0.38 5.55
N ARG A 95 3.22 -1.51 6.02
CA ARG A 95 1.86 -1.60 6.56
C ARG A 95 1.67 -0.76 7.81
N GLU A 96 2.62 -0.80 8.74
CA GLU A 96 2.61 0.04 9.94
C GLU A 96 2.53 1.52 9.58
N LYS A 97 3.37 1.97 8.64
CA LYS A 97 3.31 3.34 8.13
C LYS A 97 1.98 3.63 7.44
N SER A 98 1.47 2.71 6.62
CA SER A 98 0.17 2.84 5.93
C SER A 98 -1.00 3.02 6.90
N VAL A 99 -1.07 2.23 7.96
CA VAL A 99 -2.12 2.32 8.98
C VAL A 99 -2.04 3.66 9.71
N LYS A 100 -0.84 4.13 10.06
CA LYS A 100 -0.65 5.46 10.66
C LYS A 100 -1.12 6.58 9.73
N ARG A 101 -0.81 6.52 8.43
CA ARG A 101 -1.32 7.50 7.44
C ARG A 101 -2.84 7.47 7.35
N GLN A 102 -3.46 6.29 7.37
CA GLN A 102 -4.92 6.15 7.35
C GLN A 102 -5.56 6.71 8.61
N LEU A 103 -5.01 6.46 9.79
CA LEU A 103 -5.49 7.02 11.06
C LEU A 103 -5.39 8.54 11.08
N LEU A 104 -4.28 9.11 10.59
CA LEU A 104 -4.13 10.57 10.46
C LEU A 104 -5.15 11.16 9.48
N SER A 105 -5.30 10.55 8.31
CA SER A 105 -6.31 10.99 7.33
C SER A 105 -7.71 10.93 7.92
N PHE A 106 -8.03 9.87 8.64
CA PHE A 106 -9.31 9.71 9.31
C PHE A 106 -9.53 10.78 10.39
N ALA A 107 -8.53 11.04 11.23
CA ALA A 107 -8.57 12.08 12.25
C ALA A 107 -8.84 13.48 11.66
N HIS A 108 -8.25 13.79 10.49
CA HIS A 108 -8.51 15.05 9.79
C HIS A 108 -9.95 15.18 9.27
N LEU A 109 -10.64 14.07 9.01
CA LEU A 109 -12.04 14.08 8.55
C LEU A 109 -13.05 14.23 9.69
N LEU A 110 -12.66 13.90 10.93
CA LEU A 110 -13.56 13.91 12.09
C LEU A 110 -14.30 15.24 12.30
N PRO A 111 -13.66 16.42 12.25
CA PRO A 111 -14.38 17.68 12.44
C PRO A 111 -15.48 17.89 11.40
N THR A 112 -15.22 17.55 10.14
CA THR A 112 -16.22 17.65 9.07
C THR A 112 -17.38 16.69 9.32
N ARG A 113 -17.09 15.42 9.64
CA ARG A 113 -18.09 14.39 9.94
C ARG A 113 -18.99 14.76 11.12
N ILE A 114 -18.40 15.29 12.19
CA ILE A 114 -19.12 15.67 13.42
C ILE A 114 -20.07 16.85 13.19
N ASN A 115 -19.75 17.74 12.24
CA ASN A 115 -20.57 18.90 11.92
C ASN A 115 -21.65 18.62 10.84
N GLU A 116 -21.78 17.39 10.34
CA GLU A 116 -22.87 17.01 9.44
C GLU A 116 -24.23 17.09 10.16
N ASP A 117 -25.27 17.57 9.48
CA ASP A 117 -26.65 17.65 10.02
C ASP A 117 -27.32 16.28 10.02
N ARG A 118 -26.85 15.41 10.92
CA ARG A 118 -27.23 14.00 11.06
C ARG A 118 -27.34 13.62 12.53
N ALA A 119 -28.04 12.51 12.81
CA ALA A 119 -28.16 12.02 14.17
C ALA A 119 -26.78 11.58 14.73
N VAL A 120 -26.48 11.98 15.97
CA VAL A 120 -25.21 11.62 16.66
C VAL A 120 -24.96 10.11 16.66
N SER A 121 -26.02 9.30 16.76
CA SER A 121 -25.92 7.84 16.71
C SER A 121 -25.39 7.31 15.37
N GLU A 122 -25.75 7.94 14.25
CA GLU A 122 -25.26 7.56 12.93
C GLU A 122 -23.80 7.95 12.75
N ILE A 123 -23.44 9.18 13.15
CA ILE A 123 -22.06 9.68 13.11
C ILE A 123 -21.15 8.77 13.94
N ALA A 124 -21.58 8.39 15.15
CA ALA A 124 -20.81 7.52 16.04
C ALA A 124 -20.62 6.10 15.45
N ASP A 125 -21.67 5.53 14.85
CA ASP A 125 -21.60 4.21 14.22
C ASP A 125 -20.65 4.21 13.00
N GLU A 126 -20.69 5.24 12.16
CA GLU A 126 -19.78 5.38 11.02
C GLU A 126 -18.32 5.53 11.44
N ILE A 127 -18.03 6.42 12.39
CA ILE A 127 -16.70 6.60 12.96
C ILE A 127 -16.17 5.29 13.54
N GLY A 128 -17.01 4.57 14.30
CA GLY A 128 -16.66 3.28 14.89
C GLY A 128 -16.31 2.23 13.83
N LYS A 129 -17.12 2.11 12.79
CA LYS A 129 -16.88 1.18 11.66
C LYS A 129 -15.58 1.51 10.93
N GLU A 130 -15.29 2.78 10.69
CA GLU A 130 -14.11 3.21 9.94
C GLU A 130 -12.81 2.99 10.74
N ILE A 131 -12.77 3.37 12.03
CA ILE A 131 -11.64 3.07 12.92
C ILE A 131 -11.37 1.57 12.98
N PHE A 132 -12.43 0.76 13.15
CA PHE A 132 -12.29 -0.69 13.18
C PHE A 132 -11.73 -1.23 11.87
N SER A 133 -12.19 -0.73 10.72
CA SER A 133 -11.68 -1.13 9.41
C SER A 133 -10.19 -0.82 9.23
N ILE A 134 -9.74 0.35 9.68
CA ILE A 134 -8.32 0.77 9.59
C ILE A 134 -7.44 -0.11 10.48
N THR A 135 -7.87 -0.39 11.71
CA THR A 135 -7.09 -1.11 12.73
C THR A 135 -7.11 -2.63 12.57
N ASN A 136 -8.19 -3.22 12.06
CA ASN A 136 -8.29 -4.67 11.86
C ASN A 136 -7.27 -5.20 10.83
N ARG A 137 -6.75 -4.34 9.95
CA ARG A 137 -5.64 -4.69 9.06
C ARG A 137 -4.33 -5.01 9.80
N VAL A 138 -4.13 -4.55 11.03
CA VAL A 138 -2.96 -4.88 11.86
C VAL A 138 -3.18 -6.23 12.56
N ASN A 139 -4.34 -6.40 13.20
CA ASN A 139 -4.64 -7.55 14.06
C ASN A 139 -4.82 -8.89 13.34
N SER A 140 -5.03 -8.89 12.02
CA SER A 140 -5.23 -10.13 11.24
C SER A 140 -4.00 -11.06 11.21
N ARG A 141 -2.86 -10.65 11.80
CA ARG A 141 -1.63 -11.45 11.92
C ARG A 141 -1.35 -11.99 13.32
N ASP A 142 -2.00 -11.46 14.37
CA ASP A 142 -1.87 -12.00 15.74
C ASP A 142 -2.70 -13.27 15.96
N ILE A 143 -3.44 -13.71 14.93
CA ILE A 143 -4.20 -14.96 14.88
C ILE A 143 -3.60 -15.87 13.81
N LYS A 144 -2.33 -16.26 13.96
CA LYS A 144 -1.72 -17.40 13.26
C LYS A 144 -0.74 -18.12 14.17
#